data_AF-A0A2E4I043-F1
#
_entry.id   AF-A0A2E4I043-F1
#
_cell.length_a   1.000
_cell.length_b   1.000
_cell.length_c   1.000
_cell.angle_alpha   90.00
_cell.angle_beta   90.00
_cell.angle_gamma   90.00
#
_symmetry.space_group_name_H-M   'P 1'
#
loop_
_entity.id
_entity.type
_entity.pdbx_description
1 polymer ?
#
loop_
_entity_poly.entity_id
_entity_poly.type
_entity_poly.pdbx_seq_one_letter_code
_entity_poly.pdbx_strand_id
1 'polypeptide(L)'
;MRSDHRHWRDQASATLLEKFLEESNIEGHTILELLTSPESSDSFPYGSPKKVDRWNRATRSNQEVRHWPEKNQYDVVTLRLPKSKKELEMFSHLAFSRLNAGGPLWIYGANDEGIKSAENILRPLADSVTTVAYGSKCRVLEAKALQKFNYRGELADWETLTSIHLAGKKRDWVSYPGVFAQGCVDKGTQVLIDSLPSIPASTKVLDFGCGSGLVGGEIGLQDKLVLIDFLDIDVLALEAVKKNIPEATIIASDGYRALGDRRYDLIVSNPPYHKGKDWSEDVIKIMIEGGTQHLNLGGKLIFVVQRRLKMEGLLSAHFETVEVLADSDIYRVWCANL
;
A
#
# COMPACT_ATOMS: atom_id res chain seq x y z
N MET A 1 -13.19 17.39 -14.20
CA MET A 1 -11.79 17.27 -14.68
C MET A 1 -10.83 17.92 -13.68
N ARG A 2 -10.46 17.19 -12.62
CA ARG A 2 -9.33 17.50 -11.73
C ARG A 2 -8.88 16.18 -11.09
N SER A 3 -8.34 15.29 -11.92
CA SER A 3 -7.79 13.96 -11.53
C SER A 3 -6.32 13.83 -11.94
N ASP A 4 -5.63 14.96 -12.16
CA ASP A 4 -4.47 15.01 -13.07
C ASP A 4 -3.13 15.21 -12.36
N HIS A 5 -3.12 15.47 -11.04
CA HIS A 5 -1.90 15.90 -10.37
C HIS A 5 -0.93 14.76 -10.00
N ARG A 6 -1.40 13.53 -9.81
CA ARG A 6 -0.51 12.39 -9.51
C ARG A 6 -0.10 11.66 -10.78
N HIS A 7 -1.03 11.58 -11.74
CA HIS A 7 -0.81 11.01 -13.05
C HIS A 7 0.37 11.66 -13.79
N TRP A 8 0.47 13.01 -13.79
CA TRP A 8 1.61 13.66 -14.44
C TRP A 8 2.96 13.35 -13.75
N ARG A 9 3.00 13.11 -12.43
CA ARG A 9 4.27 12.82 -11.73
C ARG A 9 4.78 11.43 -12.08
N ASP A 10 3.89 10.45 -12.01
CA ASP A 10 4.24 9.07 -12.34
C ASP A 10 4.64 9.00 -13.82
N GLN A 11 3.87 9.61 -14.73
CA GLN A 11 4.22 9.67 -16.14
C GLN A 11 5.52 10.45 -16.40
N ALA A 12 5.68 11.66 -15.87
CA ALA A 12 6.86 12.49 -16.15
C ALA A 12 8.15 11.92 -15.56
N SER A 13 8.07 11.27 -14.38
CA SER A 13 9.23 10.64 -13.76
C SER A 13 9.60 9.33 -14.47
N ALA A 14 8.61 8.53 -14.92
CA ALA A 14 8.84 7.36 -15.76
C ALA A 14 9.49 7.75 -17.10
N THR A 15 8.92 8.72 -17.82
CA THR A 15 9.51 9.21 -19.08
C THR A 15 10.93 9.77 -18.90
N LEU A 16 11.22 10.43 -17.77
CA LEU A 16 12.58 10.88 -17.47
C LEU A 16 13.54 9.69 -17.26
N LEU A 17 13.10 8.66 -16.53
CA LEU A 17 13.90 7.45 -16.34
C LEU A 17 14.13 6.74 -17.67
N GLU A 18 13.09 6.54 -18.49
CA GLU A 18 13.18 5.89 -19.80
C GLU A 18 14.24 6.56 -20.67
N LYS A 19 14.15 7.89 -20.84
CA LYS A 19 15.15 8.65 -21.59
C LYS A 19 16.56 8.47 -21.04
N PHE A 20 16.71 8.51 -19.71
CA PHE A 20 18.01 8.32 -19.07
C PHE A 20 18.58 6.91 -19.31
N LEU A 21 17.74 5.88 -19.29
CA LEU A 21 18.15 4.51 -19.55
C LEU A 21 18.62 4.33 -21.00
N GLU A 22 17.93 4.92 -21.97
CA GLU A 22 18.33 4.94 -23.39
C GLU A 22 19.73 5.57 -23.57
N GLU A 23 20.02 6.65 -22.84
CA GLU A 23 21.30 7.36 -22.89
C GLU A 23 22.43 6.64 -22.12
N SER A 24 22.09 5.75 -21.18
CA SER A 24 23.05 5.11 -20.26
C SER A 24 23.73 3.85 -20.80
N ASN A 25 23.43 3.43 -22.04
CA ASN A 25 24.03 2.27 -22.71
C ASN A 25 23.98 0.96 -21.88
N ILE A 26 22.84 0.70 -21.23
CA ILE A 26 22.60 -0.47 -20.39
C ILE A 26 22.30 -1.76 -21.17
N GLU A 27 22.66 -1.81 -22.46
CA GLU A 27 22.39 -2.97 -23.31
C GLU A 27 23.01 -4.23 -22.69
N GLY A 28 22.24 -5.32 -22.67
CA GLY A 28 22.70 -6.60 -22.15
C GLY A 28 22.71 -6.76 -20.62
N HIS A 29 22.28 -5.75 -19.85
CA HIS A 29 22.22 -5.78 -18.39
C HIS A 29 20.93 -6.43 -17.87
N THR A 30 20.96 -6.92 -16.64
CA THR A 30 19.80 -7.39 -15.87
C THR A 30 19.30 -6.30 -14.93
N ILE A 31 17.98 -6.08 -14.91
CA ILE A 31 17.36 -4.98 -14.15
C ILE A 31 16.30 -5.53 -13.21
N LEU A 32 16.33 -5.08 -11.95
CA LEU A 32 15.20 -5.16 -11.04
C LEU A 32 14.50 -3.79 -11.00
N GLU A 33 13.24 -3.75 -11.37
CA GLU A 33 12.40 -2.55 -11.32
C GLU A 33 11.48 -2.63 -10.10
N LEU A 34 11.71 -1.76 -9.12
CA LEU A 34 10.92 -1.66 -7.90
C LEU A 34 9.85 -0.59 -8.05
N LEU A 35 8.61 -1.04 -8.30
CA LEU A 35 7.45 -0.17 -8.47
C LEU A 35 6.74 -0.03 -7.12
N THR A 36 6.75 1.19 -6.58
CA THR A 36 6.05 1.53 -5.32
C THR A 36 4.79 2.36 -5.55
N SER A 37 4.45 2.66 -6.80
CA SER A 37 3.20 3.31 -7.20
C SER A 37 2.43 2.43 -8.20
N PRO A 38 1.12 2.25 -7.99
CA PRO A 38 0.26 1.44 -8.84
C PRO A 38 0.05 1.93 -10.30
N GLU A 39 0.56 3.11 -10.68
CA GLU A 39 0.28 3.76 -11.98
C GLU A 39 1.50 3.81 -12.92
N SER A 40 2.58 3.09 -12.62
CA SER A 40 3.74 3.00 -13.51
C SER A 40 3.37 2.19 -14.76
N SER A 41 3.55 2.80 -15.93
CA SER A 41 3.04 2.34 -17.22
C SER A 41 3.53 0.94 -17.62
N ASP A 42 2.63 0.17 -18.24
CA ASP A 42 2.86 -1.20 -18.76
C ASP A 42 3.92 -1.30 -19.90
N SER A 43 4.57 -0.21 -20.28
CA SER A 43 5.52 -0.19 -21.39
C SER A 43 6.84 0.43 -20.96
N PHE A 44 7.81 -0.42 -20.64
CA PHE A 44 9.23 -0.04 -20.66
C PHE A 44 9.62 0.03 -22.14
N PRO A 45 9.87 1.21 -22.71
CA PRO A 45 10.17 1.34 -24.13
C PRO A 45 11.69 1.16 -24.32
N TYR A 46 12.06 0.11 -25.07
CA TYR A 46 13.28 -0.01 -25.91
C TYR A 46 14.61 -0.57 -25.36
N GLY A 47 15.36 -1.16 -26.32
CA GLY A 47 16.79 -1.50 -26.26
C GLY A 47 17.18 -2.69 -25.38
N SER A 48 16.83 -3.93 -25.78
CA SER A 48 16.83 -5.16 -24.97
C SER A 48 17.90 -5.28 -23.86
N PRO A 49 17.62 -4.86 -22.61
CA PRO A 49 18.24 -5.50 -21.45
C PRO A 49 18.01 -7.01 -21.55
N LYS A 50 18.98 -7.83 -21.10
CA LYS A 50 18.86 -9.31 -21.21
C LYS A 50 17.62 -9.83 -20.48
N LYS A 51 17.26 -9.19 -19.36
CA LYS A 51 16.12 -9.57 -18.52
C LYS A 51 15.73 -8.39 -17.62
N VAL A 52 14.47 -7.97 -17.68
CA VAL A 52 13.87 -7.06 -16.69
C VAL A 52 12.97 -7.89 -15.78
N ASP A 53 13.26 -7.84 -14.48
CA ASP A 53 12.41 -8.40 -13.44
C ASP A 53 11.65 -7.25 -12.78
N ARG A 54 10.32 -7.25 -12.93
CA ARG A 54 9.48 -6.20 -12.35
C ARG A 54 8.88 -6.69 -11.06
N TRP A 55 9.16 -5.98 -9.99
CA TRP A 55 8.55 -6.22 -8.71
C TRP A 55 7.50 -5.16 -8.39
N ASN A 56 6.30 -5.63 -8.08
CA ASN A 56 5.19 -4.82 -7.63
C ASN A 56 4.49 -5.52 -6.46
N ARG A 57 4.12 -4.75 -5.43
CA ARG A 57 3.35 -5.24 -4.28
C ARG A 57 1.87 -4.86 -4.33
N ALA A 58 1.46 -3.97 -5.24
CA ALA A 58 0.08 -3.54 -5.38
C ALA A 58 -0.61 -4.32 -6.49
N THR A 59 -1.71 -5.00 -6.19
CA THR A 59 -2.52 -5.71 -7.18
C THR A 59 -3.21 -4.70 -8.09
N ARG A 60 -2.66 -4.45 -9.27
CA ARG A 60 -3.33 -3.73 -10.37
C ARG A 60 -2.93 -4.37 -11.68
N SER A 61 -3.84 -4.42 -12.66
CA SER A 61 -3.65 -5.06 -13.97
C SER A 61 -3.41 -6.59 -13.90
N ASN A 62 -3.07 -7.23 -15.03
CA ASN A 62 -2.70 -8.65 -15.12
C ASN A 62 -1.23 -8.91 -14.72
N GLN A 63 -0.62 -8.03 -13.94
CA GLN A 63 0.76 -8.16 -13.49
C GLN A 63 0.88 -9.13 -12.31
N GLU A 64 1.99 -9.87 -12.28
CA GLU A 64 2.34 -10.70 -11.13
C GLU A 64 2.72 -9.81 -9.94
N VAL A 65 2.12 -10.07 -8.78
CA VAL A 65 2.43 -9.35 -7.54
C VAL A 65 3.18 -10.24 -6.56
N ARG A 66 4.12 -9.66 -5.83
CA ARG A 66 4.94 -10.38 -4.85
C ARG A 66 5.15 -9.51 -3.63
N HIS A 67 5.07 -10.09 -2.43
CA HIS A 67 5.33 -9.34 -1.19
C HIS A 67 6.82 -8.97 -1.04
N TRP A 68 7.71 -9.72 -1.69
CA TRP A 68 9.15 -9.45 -1.70
C TRP A 68 9.79 -9.95 -3.02
N PRO A 69 10.83 -9.28 -3.54
CA PRO A 69 11.57 -9.75 -4.72
C PRO A 69 12.34 -11.05 -4.46
N GLU A 70 12.60 -11.79 -5.53
CA GLU A 70 13.46 -12.98 -5.49
C GLU A 70 14.90 -12.66 -5.08
N LYS A 71 15.65 -13.69 -4.68
CA LYS A 71 17.07 -13.57 -4.29
C LYS A 71 18.03 -13.59 -5.49
N ASN A 72 17.61 -13.02 -6.61
CA ASN A 72 18.46 -12.90 -7.80
C ASN A 72 19.43 -11.71 -7.66
N GLN A 73 20.50 -11.72 -8.43
CA GLN A 73 21.43 -10.59 -8.55
C GLN A 73 21.19 -9.85 -9.87
N TYR A 74 21.33 -8.54 -9.83
CA TYR A 74 21.05 -7.63 -10.94
C TYR A 74 22.20 -6.66 -11.15
N ASP A 75 22.38 -6.21 -12.39
CA ASP A 75 23.40 -5.21 -12.72
C ASP A 75 22.93 -3.80 -12.35
N VAL A 76 21.61 -3.56 -12.41
CA VAL A 76 20.96 -2.28 -12.12
C VAL A 76 19.68 -2.53 -11.32
N VAL A 77 19.38 -1.64 -10.37
CA VAL A 77 18.08 -1.57 -9.71
C VAL A 77 17.50 -0.18 -9.94
N THR A 78 16.27 -0.12 -10.44
CA THR A 78 15.50 1.14 -10.50
C THR A 78 14.45 1.14 -9.40
N LEU A 79 14.24 2.29 -8.77
CA LEU A 79 13.29 2.45 -7.66
C LEU A 79 12.45 3.72 -7.86
N ARG A 80 11.14 3.56 -8.05
CA ARG A 80 10.22 4.69 -7.95
C ARG A 80 10.27 5.23 -6.53
N LEU A 81 10.39 6.55 -6.37
CA LEU A 81 10.44 7.18 -5.05
C LEU A 81 9.24 6.73 -4.18
N PRO A 82 9.50 6.06 -3.04
CA PRO A 82 8.42 5.61 -2.16
C PRO A 82 7.74 6.77 -1.42
N LYS A 83 6.55 6.51 -0.90
CA LYS A 83 5.72 7.54 -0.23
C LYS A 83 6.25 7.96 1.14
N SER A 84 7.13 7.15 1.76
CA SER A 84 7.69 7.42 3.08
C SER A 84 9.19 7.16 3.15
N LYS A 85 9.85 7.82 4.10
CA LYS A 85 11.30 7.67 4.35
C LYS A 85 11.68 6.24 4.74
N LYS A 86 10.85 5.57 5.55
CA LYS A 86 11.09 4.19 5.98
C LYS A 86 10.96 3.20 4.81
N GLU A 87 10.03 3.43 3.89
CA GLU A 87 9.95 2.63 2.66
C GLU A 87 11.18 2.84 1.78
N LEU A 88 11.62 4.09 1.61
CA LEU A 88 12.85 4.38 0.89
C LEU A 88 14.05 3.67 1.50
N GLU A 89 14.18 3.70 2.82
CA GLU A 89 15.23 2.97 3.53
C GLU A 89 15.13 1.46 3.25
N MET A 90 13.95 0.86 3.42
CA MET A 90 13.68 -0.56 3.16
C MET A 90 14.07 -0.99 1.76
N PHE A 91 13.56 -0.27 0.74
CA PHE A 91 13.83 -0.61 -0.65
C PHE A 91 15.27 -0.31 -1.06
N SER A 92 15.95 0.65 -0.43
CA SER A 92 17.38 0.90 -0.69
C SER A 92 18.24 -0.25 -0.17
N HIS A 93 18.01 -0.75 1.04
CA HIS A 93 18.72 -1.94 1.54
C HIS A 93 18.44 -3.17 0.68
N LEU A 94 17.18 -3.39 0.30
CA LEU A 94 16.81 -4.48 -0.59
C LEU A 94 17.54 -4.35 -1.93
N ALA A 95 17.51 -3.20 -2.58
CA ALA A 95 18.20 -2.94 -3.83
C ALA A 95 19.71 -3.23 -3.71
N PHE A 96 20.39 -2.66 -2.71
CA PHE A 96 21.82 -2.90 -2.51
C PHE A 96 22.16 -4.37 -2.18
N SER A 97 21.25 -5.11 -1.56
CA SER A 97 21.42 -6.56 -1.32
C SER A 97 21.23 -7.42 -2.58
N ARG A 98 20.75 -6.83 -3.68
CA ARG A 98 20.43 -7.49 -4.96
C ARG A 98 21.29 -6.98 -6.11
N LEU A 99 22.15 -5.99 -5.87
CA LEU A 99 23.05 -5.44 -6.87
C LEU A 99 24.36 -6.24 -6.92
N ASN A 100 24.79 -6.57 -8.13
CA ASN A 100 26.17 -6.96 -8.40
C ASN A 100 27.12 -5.86 -7.92
N ALA A 101 28.34 -6.26 -7.53
CA ALA A 101 29.33 -5.32 -7.01
C ALA A 101 29.56 -4.15 -7.98
N GLY A 102 29.36 -2.92 -7.49
CA GLY A 102 29.51 -1.69 -8.27
C GLY A 102 28.27 -1.27 -9.08
N GLY A 103 27.21 -2.08 -9.10
CA GLY A 103 25.95 -1.75 -9.77
C GLY A 103 25.24 -0.53 -9.13
N PRO A 104 24.56 0.30 -9.93
CA PRO A 104 23.85 1.48 -9.43
C PRO A 104 22.43 1.17 -8.96
N LEU A 105 22.00 1.88 -7.91
CA LEU A 105 20.60 2.09 -7.58
C LEU A 105 20.15 3.44 -8.16
N TRP A 106 19.23 3.42 -9.11
CA TRP A 106 18.62 4.62 -9.69
C TRP A 106 17.24 4.89 -9.13
N ILE A 107 17.10 5.98 -8.38
CA ILE A 107 15.84 6.37 -7.75
C ILE A 107 15.24 7.55 -8.50
N TYR A 108 13.99 7.44 -8.91
CA TYR A 108 13.33 8.46 -9.73
C TYR A 108 12.02 8.97 -9.12
N GLY A 109 11.78 10.27 -9.27
CA GLY A 109 10.56 10.91 -8.75
C GLY A 109 10.53 12.43 -8.89
N ALA A 110 9.40 13.02 -8.56
CA ALA A 110 9.17 14.46 -8.69
C ALA A 110 9.74 15.27 -7.50
N ASN A 111 10.06 16.53 -7.76
CA ASN A 111 10.59 17.47 -6.77
C ASN A 111 9.65 17.64 -5.57
N ASP A 112 8.35 17.72 -5.84
CA ASP A 112 7.30 17.95 -4.85
C ASP A 112 6.84 16.66 -4.15
N GLU A 113 7.41 15.51 -4.52
CA GLU A 113 7.32 14.24 -3.79
C GLU A 113 8.47 14.07 -2.79
N GLY A 114 9.44 14.99 -2.80
CA GLY A 114 10.55 14.96 -1.86
C GLY A 114 11.79 14.20 -2.33
N ILE A 115 11.95 13.96 -3.65
CA ILE A 115 13.16 13.30 -4.20
C ILE A 115 14.46 13.98 -3.75
N LYS A 116 14.46 15.31 -3.54
CA LYS A 116 15.62 16.04 -3.00
C LYS A 116 16.00 15.58 -1.59
N SER A 117 15.01 15.28 -0.77
CA SER A 117 15.22 14.83 0.60
C SER A 117 15.59 13.34 0.69
N ALA A 118 15.34 12.57 -0.38
CA ALA A 118 15.76 11.16 -0.47
C ALA A 118 17.27 11.00 -0.35
N GLU A 119 18.03 11.97 -0.87
CA GLU A 119 19.50 12.00 -0.78
C GLU A 119 20.01 11.84 0.66
N ASN A 120 19.37 12.50 1.63
CA ASN A 120 19.77 12.42 3.04
C ASN A 120 19.54 11.04 3.66
N ILE A 121 18.60 10.26 3.13
CA ILE A 121 18.30 8.89 3.57
C ILE A 121 19.27 7.89 2.94
N LEU A 122 19.76 8.20 1.73
CA LEU A 122 20.68 7.35 0.97
C LEU A 122 22.14 7.52 1.40
N ARG A 123 22.56 8.74 1.78
CA ARG A 123 23.95 9.03 2.18
C ARG A 123 24.53 8.07 3.24
N PRO A 124 23.79 7.63 4.27
CA PRO A 124 24.30 6.63 5.22
C PRO A 124 24.44 5.21 4.65
N LEU A 125 23.81 4.92 3.50
CA LEU A 125 23.73 3.60 2.88
C LEU A 125 24.58 3.47 1.60
N ALA A 126 25.17 4.57 1.12
CA ALA A 126 25.82 4.66 -0.19
C ALA A 126 27.15 5.41 -0.12
N ASP A 127 28.15 4.95 -0.87
CA ASP A 127 29.46 5.62 -1.02
C ASP A 127 29.30 6.98 -1.73
N SER A 128 28.34 7.08 -2.64
CA SER A 128 28.02 8.30 -3.37
C SER A 128 26.53 8.38 -3.69
N VAL A 129 25.97 9.59 -3.64
CA VAL A 129 24.63 9.90 -4.15
C VAL A 129 24.70 11.15 -5.03
N THR A 130 24.30 11.04 -6.30
CA THR A 130 24.35 12.14 -7.27
C THR A 130 23.06 12.23 -8.07
N THR A 131 22.73 13.42 -8.60
CA THR A 131 21.65 13.55 -9.58
C THR A 131 22.22 13.30 -10.98
N VAL A 132 21.74 12.25 -11.66
CA VAL A 132 22.22 11.85 -12.99
C VAL A 132 21.30 12.27 -14.13
N ALA A 133 20.02 12.56 -13.82
CA ALA A 133 19.10 13.16 -14.78
C ALA A 133 18.13 14.15 -14.10
N TYR A 134 17.73 15.19 -14.84
CA TYR A 134 16.74 16.18 -14.42
C TYR A 134 15.90 16.64 -15.61
N GLY A 135 14.58 16.65 -15.44
CA GLY A 135 13.65 17.11 -16.46
C GLY A 135 12.22 17.13 -15.92
N SER A 136 11.37 18.02 -16.42
CA SER A 136 9.94 18.08 -16.06
C SER A 136 9.66 18.07 -14.55
N LYS A 137 10.48 18.80 -13.77
CA LYS A 137 10.43 18.84 -12.29
C LYS A 137 10.63 17.47 -11.62
N CYS A 138 11.28 16.53 -12.29
CA CYS A 138 11.66 15.21 -11.79
C CYS A 138 13.19 15.05 -11.77
N ARG A 139 13.68 14.09 -10.98
CA ARG A 139 15.10 13.70 -10.92
C ARG A 139 15.24 12.19 -11.03
N VAL A 140 16.39 11.76 -11.52
CA VAL A 140 16.97 10.44 -11.26
C VAL A 140 18.20 10.65 -10.39
N LEU A 141 18.20 10.04 -9.20
CA LEU A 141 19.35 9.97 -8.31
C LEU A 141 20.07 8.64 -8.54
N GLU A 142 21.39 8.67 -8.67
CA GLU A 142 22.23 7.48 -8.61
C GLU A 142 22.83 7.35 -7.22
N ALA A 143 22.67 6.17 -6.62
CA ALA A 143 23.34 5.77 -5.40
C ALA A 143 24.19 4.52 -5.64
N LYS A 144 25.42 4.52 -5.15
CA LYS A 144 26.33 3.36 -5.22
C LYS A 144 26.51 2.75 -3.84
N ALA A 145 26.37 1.43 -3.75
CA ALA A 145 26.49 0.71 -2.48
C ALA A 145 27.86 0.96 -1.83
N LEU A 146 27.88 1.03 -0.50
CA LEU A 146 29.09 0.96 0.31
C LEU A 146 29.76 -0.41 0.11
N GLN A 147 31.08 -0.44 -0.07
CA GLN A 147 31.80 -1.72 -0.24
C GLN A 147 31.69 -2.67 0.97
N LYS A 148 31.52 -2.13 2.18
CA LYS A 148 31.45 -2.89 3.43
C LYS A 148 30.24 -2.46 4.24
N PHE A 149 29.09 -3.07 3.95
CA PHE A 149 27.86 -2.81 4.67
C PHE A 149 26.96 -4.05 4.70
N ASN A 150 26.31 -4.30 5.82
CA ASN A 150 25.38 -5.41 5.97
C ASN A 150 23.97 -4.96 5.58
N TYR A 151 23.62 -5.11 4.30
CA TYR A 151 22.31 -4.74 3.81
C TYR A 151 21.24 -5.76 4.23
N ARG A 152 20.12 -5.25 4.76
CA ARG A 152 18.91 -6.00 5.13
C ARG A 152 18.13 -6.40 3.88
N GLY A 153 18.34 -7.62 3.40
CA GLY A 153 17.80 -8.12 2.13
C GLY A 153 16.56 -9.02 2.28
N GLU A 154 16.14 -9.34 3.50
CA GLU A 154 15.01 -10.23 3.77
C GLU A 154 13.83 -9.44 4.32
N LEU A 155 12.59 -9.84 3.98
CA LEU A 155 11.39 -9.19 4.51
C LEU A 155 11.34 -9.23 6.05
N ALA A 156 11.83 -10.32 6.65
CA ALA A 156 11.90 -10.49 8.11
C ALA A 156 12.76 -9.42 8.80
N ASP A 157 13.75 -8.83 8.11
CA ASP A 157 14.61 -7.77 8.66
C ASP A 157 13.83 -6.45 8.92
N TRP A 158 12.60 -6.37 8.41
CA TRP A 158 11.76 -5.18 8.40
C TRP A 158 10.47 -5.34 9.21
N GLU A 159 10.31 -6.47 9.91
CA GLU A 159 9.21 -6.68 10.85
C GLU A 159 9.32 -5.67 12.00
N THR A 160 8.30 -4.83 12.14
CA THR A 160 8.13 -3.99 13.33
C THR A 160 7.07 -4.62 14.21
N LEU A 161 7.47 -5.02 15.43
CA LEU A 161 6.56 -5.55 16.43
C LEU A 161 6.08 -4.42 17.34
N THR A 162 4.77 -4.19 17.37
CA THR A 162 4.13 -3.20 18.24
C THR A 162 3.18 -3.90 19.20
N SER A 163 3.25 -3.58 20.49
CA SER A 163 2.34 -4.14 21.47
C SER A 163 1.07 -3.30 21.58
N ILE A 164 -0.08 -3.89 21.23
CA ILE A 164 -1.39 -3.23 21.15
C ILE A 164 -2.43 -3.96 22.01
N HIS A 165 -3.58 -3.33 22.24
CA HIS A 165 -4.73 -4.00 22.88
C HIS A 165 -5.80 -4.23 21.81
N LEU A 166 -6.15 -5.51 21.58
CA LEU A 166 -7.24 -5.91 20.68
C LEU A 166 -8.05 -7.05 21.31
N ALA A 167 -9.36 -7.01 21.16
CA ALA A 167 -10.32 -7.95 21.73
C ALA A 167 -10.09 -8.14 23.25
N GLY A 168 -9.85 -7.03 23.96
CA GLY A 168 -9.62 -7.00 25.40
C GLY A 168 -8.29 -7.61 25.88
N LYS A 169 -7.38 -7.99 24.98
CA LYS A 169 -6.10 -8.63 25.30
C LYS A 169 -4.92 -7.85 24.71
N LYS A 170 -3.80 -7.81 25.44
CA LYS A 170 -2.54 -7.28 24.91
C LYS A 170 -1.96 -8.28 23.89
N ARG A 171 -1.55 -7.79 22.72
CA ARG A 171 -1.04 -8.59 21.61
C ARG A 171 0.15 -7.93 20.98
N ASP A 172 1.09 -8.73 20.53
CA ASP A 172 2.18 -8.27 19.70
C ASP A 172 1.72 -8.30 18.24
N TRP A 173 1.92 -7.19 17.54
CA TRP A 173 1.35 -6.93 16.22
C TRP A 173 2.43 -6.50 15.25
N VAL A 174 2.59 -7.29 14.19
CA VAL A 174 3.57 -7.11 13.12
C VAL A 174 3.06 -6.11 12.09
N SER A 175 3.97 -5.26 11.62
CA SER A 175 3.77 -4.40 10.46
C SER A 175 5.10 -4.18 9.72
N TYR A 176 5.02 -3.64 8.51
CA TYR A 176 6.16 -3.37 7.63
C TYR A 176 6.16 -1.91 7.17
N PRO A 177 7.33 -1.35 6.80
CA PRO A 177 7.38 -0.03 6.15
C PRO A 177 6.47 0.06 4.93
N GLY A 178 5.60 1.08 4.92
CA GLY A 178 4.63 1.32 3.84
C GLY A 178 3.23 0.77 4.11
N VAL A 179 3.09 -0.15 5.07
CA VAL A 179 1.78 -0.57 5.58
C VAL A 179 1.21 0.52 6.48
N PHE A 180 -0.10 0.76 6.38
CA PHE A 180 -0.79 1.83 7.10
C PHE A 180 -0.56 1.75 8.63
N ALA A 181 -0.40 2.93 9.23
CA ALA A 181 -0.16 3.14 10.67
C ALA A 181 1.05 2.39 11.28
N GLN A 182 1.88 1.70 10.48
CA GLN A 182 3.05 0.95 10.94
C GLN A 182 2.72 -0.02 12.11
N GLY A 183 1.50 -0.57 12.13
CA GLY A 183 1.05 -1.51 13.16
C GLY A 183 0.55 -0.87 14.46
N CYS A 184 0.57 0.46 14.57
CA CYS A 184 -0.09 1.17 15.66
C CYS A 184 -1.60 1.31 15.37
N VAL A 185 -2.41 1.35 16.42
CA VAL A 185 -3.82 1.75 16.28
C VAL A 185 -3.87 3.26 16.04
N ASP A 186 -4.16 3.68 14.81
CA ASP A 186 -4.36 5.10 14.53
C ASP A 186 -5.70 5.59 15.09
N LYS A 187 -5.84 6.91 15.25
CA LYS A 187 -7.03 7.51 15.86
C LYS A 187 -8.32 7.19 15.09
N GLY A 188 -8.27 7.09 13.76
CA GLY A 188 -9.42 6.71 12.95
C GLY A 188 -9.83 5.27 13.21
N THR A 189 -8.87 4.33 13.17
CA THR A 189 -9.11 2.92 13.50
C THR A 189 -9.67 2.75 14.91
N GLN A 190 -9.15 3.47 15.90
CA GLN A 190 -9.67 3.40 17.27
C GLN A 190 -11.14 3.85 17.33
N VAL A 191 -11.47 5.00 16.71
CA VAL A 191 -12.86 5.50 16.67
C VAL A 191 -13.79 4.51 15.97
N LEU A 192 -13.33 3.84 14.90
CA LEU A 192 -14.08 2.78 14.24
C LEU A 192 -14.35 1.62 15.19
N ILE A 193 -13.29 1.06 15.79
CA ILE A 193 -13.34 -0.07 16.74
C ILE A 193 -14.31 0.23 17.89
N ASP A 194 -14.19 1.39 18.51
CA ASP A 194 -15.03 1.79 19.66
C ASP A 194 -16.51 1.96 19.28
N SER A 195 -16.80 2.16 17.99
CA SER A 195 -18.15 2.37 17.46
C SER A 195 -18.77 1.10 16.89
N LEU A 196 -18.03 -0.01 16.79
CA LEU A 196 -18.56 -1.24 16.23
C LEU A 196 -19.68 -1.80 17.11
N PRO A 197 -20.84 -2.18 16.52
CA PRO A 197 -21.87 -2.88 17.27
C PRO A 197 -21.38 -4.27 17.69
N SER A 198 -22.11 -4.92 18.60
CA SER A 198 -21.87 -6.34 18.88
C SER A 198 -22.12 -7.16 17.61
N ILE A 199 -21.08 -7.85 17.13
CA ILE A 199 -21.16 -8.69 15.94
C ILE A 199 -21.66 -10.09 16.36
N PRO A 200 -22.75 -10.60 15.74
CA PRO A 200 -23.24 -11.95 15.99
C PRO A 200 -22.23 -13.04 15.62
N ALA A 201 -22.41 -14.23 16.19
CA ALA A 201 -21.67 -15.40 15.73
C ALA A 201 -22.09 -15.76 14.29
N SER A 202 -21.17 -16.35 13.54
CA SER A 202 -21.30 -16.76 12.13
C SER A 202 -21.50 -15.63 11.12
N THR A 203 -21.38 -14.36 11.53
CA THR A 203 -21.34 -13.22 10.60
C THR A 203 -20.15 -13.37 9.66
N LYS A 204 -20.40 -13.22 8.35
CA LYS A 204 -19.36 -13.09 7.32
C LYS A 204 -18.93 -11.64 7.22
N VAL A 205 -17.66 -11.38 7.52
CA VAL A 205 -17.09 -10.03 7.57
C VAL A 205 -16.02 -9.88 6.48
N LEU A 206 -16.03 -8.74 5.80
CA LEU A 206 -14.92 -8.31 4.96
C LEU A 206 -14.24 -7.09 5.61
N ASP A 207 -12.95 -7.21 5.92
CA ASP A 207 -12.10 -6.06 6.26
C ASP A 207 -11.52 -5.50 4.95
N PHE A 208 -12.13 -4.43 4.43
CA PHE A 208 -11.79 -3.84 3.14
C PHE A 208 -10.68 -2.80 3.29
N GLY A 209 -9.55 -3.02 2.64
CA GLY A 209 -8.34 -2.22 2.84
C GLY A 209 -7.75 -2.48 4.23
N CYS A 210 -7.56 -3.76 4.57
CA CYS A 210 -7.33 -4.20 5.94
C CYS A 210 -6.00 -3.73 6.55
N GLY A 211 -5.02 -3.31 5.74
CA GLY A 211 -3.69 -2.99 6.22
C GLY A 211 -3.08 -4.19 6.97
N SER A 212 -2.61 -3.96 8.20
CA SER A 212 -2.09 -5.04 9.05
C SER A 212 -3.16 -5.92 9.72
N GLY A 213 -4.45 -5.66 9.45
CA GLY A 213 -5.59 -6.44 9.93
C GLY A 213 -6.16 -6.00 11.28
N LEU A 214 -5.97 -4.75 11.70
CA LEU A 214 -6.37 -4.29 13.04
C LEU A 214 -7.89 -4.39 13.28
N VAL A 215 -8.69 -3.95 12.32
CA VAL A 215 -10.17 -3.92 12.46
C VAL A 215 -10.72 -5.34 12.44
N GLY A 216 -10.35 -6.15 11.44
CA GLY A 216 -10.72 -7.55 11.41
C GLY A 216 -10.17 -8.34 12.60
N GLY A 217 -8.98 -8.01 13.10
CA GLY A 217 -8.40 -8.60 14.31
C GLY A 217 -9.21 -8.30 15.56
N GLU A 218 -9.70 -7.07 15.74
CA GLU A 218 -10.60 -6.71 16.84
C GLU A 218 -11.90 -7.52 16.81
N ILE A 219 -12.43 -7.79 15.62
CA ILE A 219 -13.67 -8.53 15.44
C ILE A 219 -13.44 -10.03 15.64
N GLY A 220 -12.42 -10.59 14.99
CA GLY A 220 -12.22 -12.04 14.86
C GLY A 220 -11.46 -12.70 15.99
N LEU A 221 -10.71 -11.93 16.78
CA LEU A 221 -9.96 -12.46 17.93
C LEU A 221 -10.77 -12.43 19.24
N GLN A 222 -12.05 -12.07 19.18
CA GLN A 222 -13.02 -12.29 20.25
C GLN A 222 -13.34 -13.78 20.37
N ASP A 223 -13.82 -14.24 21.52
CA ASP A 223 -14.25 -15.64 21.74
C ASP A 223 -15.60 -15.92 21.04
N LYS A 224 -15.69 -15.61 19.73
CA LYS A 224 -16.86 -15.76 18.87
C LYS A 224 -16.42 -16.35 17.52
N LEU A 225 -17.23 -17.27 16.97
CA LEU A 225 -16.99 -17.82 15.65
C LEU A 225 -17.42 -16.80 14.58
N VAL A 226 -16.51 -15.95 14.11
CA VAL A 226 -16.75 -14.99 13.01
C VAL A 226 -15.87 -15.40 11.82
N LEU A 227 -16.39 -15.30 10.59
CA LEU A 227 -15.63 -15.60 9.37
C LEU A 227 -15.18 -14.27 8.77
N ILE A 228 -13.87 -14.03 8.72
CA ILE A 228 -13.31 -12.76 8.25
C ILE A 228 -12.40 -12.98 7.07
N ASP A 229 -12.72 -12.32 5.96
CA ASP A 229 -11.82 -12.16 4.82
C ASP A 229 -11.13 -10.79 4.93
N PHE A 230 -9.81 -10.78 4.78
CA PHE A 230 -8.95 -9.60 4.83
C PHE A 230 -8.54 -9.22 3.42
N LEU A 231 -9.03 -8.08 2.94
CA LEU A 231 -8.78 -7.63 1.57
C LEU A 231 -7.88 -6.40 1.58
N ASP A 232 -6.79 -6.46 0.83
CA ASP A 232 -5.95 -5.29 0.58
C ASP A 232 -5.38 -5.34 -0.84
N ILE A 233 -5.10 -4.16 -1.37
CA ILE A 233 -4.39 -4.03 -2.65
C ILE A 233 -2.90 -4.32 -2.47
N ASP A 234 -2.35 -4.07 -1.28
CA ASP A 234 -0.94 -4.23 -0.98
C ASP A 234 -0.66 -5.61 -0.36
N VAL A 235 0.00 -6.50 -1.11
CA VAL A 235 0.29 -7.86 -0.61
C VAL A 235 1.25 -7.86 0.58
N LEU A 236 2.04 -6.79 0.80
CA LEU A 236 2.86 -6.65 2.00
C LEU A 236 2.01 -6.44 3.26
N ALA A 237 0.86 -5.78 3.12
CA ALA A 237 -0.10 -5.63 4.20
C ALA A 237 -0.71 -6.99 4.58
N LEU A 238 -1.03 -7.81 3.58
CA LEU A 238 -1.55 -9.17 3.77
C LEU A 238 -0.53 -10.13 4.41
N GLU A 239 0.77 -9.97 4.14
CA GLU A 239 1.80 -10.72 4.88
C GLU A 239 1.81 -10.34 6.37
N ALA A 240 1.57 -9.07 6.72
CA ALA A 240 1.40 -8.68 8.12
C ALA A 240 0.15 -9.34 8.74
N VAL A 241 -0.97 -9.41 7.99
CA VAL A 241 -2.18 -10.12 8.45
C VAL A 241 -1.87 -11.58 8.76
N LYS A 242 -1.18 -12.31 7.88
CA LYS A 242 -0.81 -13.72 8.12
C LYS A 242 0.03 -13.90 9.39
N LYS A 243 0.94 -12.96 9.68
CA LYS A 243 1.76 -13.00 10.89
C LYS A 243 0.93 -12.76 12.15
N ASN A 244 -0.04 -11.85 12.07
CA ASN A 244 -0.88 -11.45 13.19
C ASN A 244 -2.02 -12.44 13.46
N ILE A 245 -2.55 -13.05 12.41
CA ILE A 245 -3.71 -13.93 12.41
C ILE A 245 -3.40 -15.09 11.44
N PRO A 246 -2.73 -16.17 11.88
CA PRO A 246 -2.32 -17.27 11.01
C PRO A 246 -3.45 -17.96 10.24
N GLU A 247 -4.67 -17.97 10.82
CA GLU A 247 -5.87 -18.57 10.21
C GLU A 247 -6.66 -17.58 9.33
N ALA A 248 -6.13 -16.39 9.06
CA ALA A 248 -6.82 -15.38 8.25
C ALA A 248 -6.94 -15.80 6.78
N THR A 249 -8.14 -15.65 6.23
CA THR A 249 -8.32 -15.67 4.77
C THR A 249 -7.90 -14.31 4.22
N ILE A 250 -6.79 -14.26 3.48
CA ILE A 250 -6.30 -13.04 2.84
C ILE A 250 -6.63 -12.99 1.36
N ILE A 251 -6.97 -11.79 0.86
CA ILE A 251 -7.40 -11.56 -0.53
C ILE A 251 -6.65 -10.34 -1.08
N ALA A 252 -5.72 -10.60 -2.01
CA ALA A 252 -5.01 -9.58 -2.75
C ALA A 252 -5.91 -9.05 -3.88
N SER A 253 -6.42 -7.82 -3.76
CA SER A 253 -7.41 -7.29 -4.71
C SER A 253 -7.46 -5.76 -4.79
N ASP A 254 -7.62 -5.25 -6.02
CA ASP A 254 -8.01 -3.86 -6.26
C ASP A 254 -9.53 -3.71 -6.10
N GLY A 255 -9.95 -3.24 -4.93
CA GLY A 255 -11.36 -3.24 -4.55
C GLY A 255 -11.94 -4.65 -4.59
N TYR A 256 -13.12 -4.81 -5.16
CA TYR A 256 -13.86 -6.08 -5.13
C TYR A 256 -13.50 -7.09 -6.24
N ARG A 257 -12.54 -6.78 -7.12
CA ARG A 257 -12.28 -7.52 -8.36
C ARG A 257 -11.98 -9.01 -8.18
N ALA A 258 -11.29 -9.40 -7.11
CA ALA A 258 -10.94 -10.80 -6.84
C ALA A 258 -12.02 -11.58 -6.07
N LEU A 259 -13.15 -10.95 -5.71
CA LEU A 259 -14.15 -11.57 -4.85
C LEU A 259 -15.15 -12.47 -5.57
N GLY A 260 -15.31 -12.35 -6.90
CA GLY A 260 -16.32 -13.09 -7.65
C GLY A 260 -17.72 -12.92 -7.05
N ASP A 261 -18.40 -14.02 -6.74
CA ASP A 261 -19.76 -13.99 -6.17
C ASP A 261 -19.80 -13.96 -4.64
N ARG A 262 -18.65 -13.77 -3.95
CA ARG A 262 -18.63 -13.71 -2.48
C ARG A 262 -19.52 -12.56 -1.97
N ARG A 263 -20.24 -12.83 -0.88
CA ARG A 263 -21.12 -11.88 -0.18
C ARG A 263 -20.87 -11.92 1.32
N TYR A 264 -21.06 -10.78 1.97
CA TYR A 264 -20.78 -10.56 3.39
C TYR A 264 -21.99 -9.96 4.10
N ASP A 265 -22.12 -10.23 5.38
CA ASP A 265 -23.13 -9.62 6.24
C ASP A 265 -22.65 -8.24 6.75
N LEU A 266 -21.33 -8.06 6.82
CA LEU A 266 -20.69 -6.84 7.27
C LEU A 266 -19.43 -6.56 6.44
N ILE A 267 -19.32 -5.35 5.90
CA ILE A 267 -18.08 -4.82 5.36
C ILE A 267 -17.60 -3.72 6.30
N VAL A 268 -16.36 -3.81 6.78
CA VAL A 268 -15.72 -2.78 7.61
C VAL A 268 -14.53 -2.16 6.88
N SER A 269 -14.25 -0.89 7.13
CA SER A 269 -13.06 -0.25 6.55
C SER A 269 -12.60 1.01 7.28
N ASN A 270 -11.29 1.21 7.29
CA ASN A 270 -10.66 2.52 7.46
C ASN A 270 -9.96 2.91 6.15
N PRO A 271 -10.72 3.42 5.15
CA PRO A 271 -10.17 3.66 3.82
C PRO A 271 -9.13 4.80 3.83
N PRO A 272 -8.09 4.72 2.99
CA PRO A 272 -7.01 5.71 2.98
C PRO A 272 -7.50 7.11 2.62
N TYR A 273 -7.19 8.09 3.46
CA TYR A 273 -7.42 9.52 3.21
C TYR A 273 -6.10 10.29 3.02
N HIS A 274 -5.76 10.64 1.78
CA HIS A 274 -4.57 11.46 1.51
C HIS A 274 -4.90 12.95 1.40
N LYS A 275 -4.01 13.80 1.94
CA LYS A 275 -3.96 15.23 1.63
C LYS A 275 -3.44 15.42 0.20
N GLY A 276 -4.30 15.16 -0.77
CA GLY A 276 -4.04 15.30 -2.21
C GLY A 276 -5.27 14.79 -2.94
N LYS A 277 -5.96 15.71 -3.62
CA LYS A 277 -7.42 15.72 -3.87
C LYS A 277 -8.04 14.52 -4.59
N ASP A 278 -7.28 13.58 -5.13
CA ASP A 278 -7.82 12.75 -6.22
C ASP A 278 -7.99 11.26 -5.84
N TRP A 279 -7.27 10.71 -4.87
CA TRP A 279 -7.21 9.23 -4.70
C TRP A 279 -8.09 8.66 -3.58
N SER A 280 -8.40 9.45 -2.55
CA SER A 280 -9.19 8.96 -1.42
C SER A 280 -10.68 8.87 -1.73
N GLU A 281 -11.20 9.76 -2.57
CA GLU A 281 -12.61 9.73 -2.96
C GLU A 281 -12.91 8.54 -3.86
N ASP A 282 -12.00 8.18 -4.77
CA ASP A 282 -12.21 7.06 -5.70
C ASP A 282 -12.23 5.71 -4.97
N VAL A 283 -11.33 5.48 -4.01
CA VAL A 283 -11.36 4.25 -3.20
C VAL A 283 -12.63 4.16 -2.35
N ILE A 284 -13.07 5.28 -1.75
CA ILE A 284 -14.32 5.32 -0.97
C ILE A 284 -15.53 5.05 -1.87
N LYS A 285 -15.57 5.62 -3.08
CA LYS A 285 -16.65 5.35 -4.06
C LYS A 285 -16.65 3.89 -4.47
N ILE A 286 -15.49 3.33 -4.84
CA ILE A 286 -15.35 1.90 -5.18
C ILE A 286 -15.89 1.04 -4.03
N MET A 287 -15.52 1.35 -2.79
CA MET A 287 -15.98 0.65 -1.60
C MET A 287 -17.50 0.72 -1.42
N ILE A 288 -18.10 1.91 -1.55
CA ILE A 288 -19.54 2.15 -1.39
C ILE A 288 -20.32 1.46 -2.52
N GLU A 289 -19.99 1.78 -3.77
CA GLU A 289 -20.68 1.27 -4.96
C GLU A 289 -20.57 -0.24 -5.06
N GLY A 290 -19.36 -0.79 -4.94
CA GLY A 290 -19.15 -2.25 -4.94
C GLY A 290 -19.70 -2.95 -3.70
N GLY A 291 -19.79 -2.24 -2.57
CA GLY A 291 -20.39 -2.77 -1.33
C GLY A 291 -21.83 -3.22 -1.53
N THR A 292 -22.62 -2.49 -2.31
CA THR A 292 -24.00 -2.86 -2.65
C THR A 292 -24.11 -4.21 -3.37
N GLN A 293 -23.07 -4.59 -4.12
CA GLN A 293 -23.01 -5.85 -4.84
C GLN A 293 -22.43 -6.97 -3.99
N HIS A 294 -21.69 -6.67 -2.92
CA HIS A 294 -21.00 -7.66 -2.10
C HIS A 294 -21.60 -7.82 -0.69
N LEU A 295 -22.65 -7.08 -0.35
CA LEU A 295 -23.43 -7.29 0.86
C LEU A 295 -24.59 -8.28 0.61
N ASN A 296 -24.88 -9.10 1.62
CA ASN A 296 -26.14 -9.83 1.70
C ASN A 296 -27.29 -8.83 1.95
N LEU A 297 -28.53 -9.26 1.70
CA LEU A 297 -29.72 -8.48 2.07
C LEU A 297 -29.72 -8.20 3.58
N GLY A 298 -29.90 -6.92 3.98
CA GLY A 298 -29.78 -6.48 5.36
C GLY A 298 -28.34 -6.40 5.89
N GLY A 299 -27.34 -6.61 5.03
CA GLY A 299 -25.93 -6.44 5.35
C GLY A 299 -25.56 -4.97 5.52
N LYS A 300 -24.44 -4.73 6.22
CA LYS A 300 -24.01 -3.39 6.63
C LYS A 300 -22.64 -3.03 6.08
N LEU A 301 -22.46 -1.80 5.63
CA LEU A 301 -21.16 -1.16 5.42
C LEU A 301 -20.89 -0.21 6.59
N ILE A 302 -19.82 -0.45 7.36
CA ILE A 302 -19.39 0.39 8.47
C ILE A 302 -17.97 0.90 8.24
N PHE A 303 -17.77 2.20 8.17
CA PHE A 303 -16.44 2.76 7.89
C PHE A 303 -16.22 4.11 8.53
N VAL A 304 -14.95 4.43 8.79
CA VAL A 304 -14.51 5.70 9.35
C VAL A 304 -13.87 6.59 8.30
N VAL A 305 -14.20 7.88 8.34
CA VAL A 305 -13.57 8.90 7.50
C VAL A 305 -13.31 10.16 8.30
N GLN A 306 -12.50 11.07 7.75
CA GLN A 306 -12.41 12.43 8.30
C GLN A 306 -13.76 13.13 8.21
N ARG A 307 -14.21 13.77 9.30
CA ARG A 307 -15.49 14.49 9.43
C ARG A 307 -15.77 15.46 8.29
N ARG A 308 -14.74 16.07 7.71
CA ARG A 308 -14.83 17.03 6.59
C ARG A 308 -15.34 16.42 5.27
N LEU A 309 -15.27 15.10 5.10
CA LEU A 309 -15.72 14.42 3.88
C LEU A 309 -17.25 14.30 3.89
N LYS A 310 -17.90 14.83 2.85
CA LYS A 310 -19.36 14.83 2.71
C LYS A 310 -19.83 13.49 2.12
N MET A 311 -20.15 12.53 2.98
CA MET A 311 -20.52 11.17 2.54
C MET A 311 -22.03 10.95 2.42
N GLU A 312 -22.85 11.73 3.11
CA GLU A 312 -24.31 11.51 3.21
C GLU A 312 -24.98 11.35 1.85
N GLY A 313 -24.79 12.30 0.93
CA GLY A 313 -25.39 12.22 -0.40
C GLY A 313 -24.91 11.04 -1.25
N LEU A 314 -23.66 10.58 -1.05
CA LEU A 314 -23.14 9.41 -1.74
C LEU A 314 -23.72 8.13 -1.12
N LEU A 315 -23.80 8.03 0.20
CA LEU A 315 -24.37 6.86 0.88
C LEU A 315 -25.86 6.70 0.61
N SER A 316 -26.64 7.77 0.72
CA SER A 316 -28.10 7.75 0.49
C SER A 316 -28.47 7.49 -0.97
N ALA A 317 -27.51 7.58 -1.91
CA ALA A 317 -27.73 7.20 -3.30
C ALA A 317 -27.61 5.68 -3.54
N HIS A 318 -27.00 4.94 -2.61
CA HIS A 318 -26.66 3.52 -2.77
C HIS A 318 -27.26 2.61 -1.70
N PHE A 319 -27.65 3.15 -0.55
CA PHE A 319 -28.13 2.39 0.61
C PHE A 319 -29.49 2.90 1.08
N GLU A 320 -30.34 1.99 1.59
CA GLU A 320 -31.69 2.32 2.07
C GLU A 320 -31.66 3.18 3.33
N THR A 321 -30.75 2.86 4.26
CA THR A 321 -30.62 3.58 5.54
C THR A 321 -29.18 3.92 5.81
N VAL A 322 -28.97 5.15 6.31
CA VAL A 322 -27.63 5.70 6.61
C VAL A 322 -27.67 6.30 8.01
N GLU A 323 -26.76 5.85 8.86
CA GLU A 323 -26.64 6.23 10.26
C GLU A 323 -25.21 6.68 10.57
N VAL A 324 -25.08 7.54 11.58
CA VAL A 324 -23.79 7.95 12.13
C VAL A 324 -23.61 7.27 13.48
N LEU A 325 -22.66 6.34 13.57
CA LEU A 325 -22.37 5.61 14.81
C LEU A 325 -21.51 6.44 15.78
N ALA A 326 -20.64 7.30 15.23
CA ALA A 326 -19.84 8.25 16.00
C ALA A 326 -19.52 9.49 15.18
N ASP A 327 -19.49 10.64 15.86
CA ASP A 327 -19.21 11.95 15.24
C ASP A 327 -18.31 12.79 16.15
N SER A 328 -16.99 12.69 15.95
CA SER A 328 -15.99 13.48 16.67
C SER A 328 -15.60 14.75 15.89
N ASP A 329 -14.69 15.55 16.43
CA ASP A 329 -14.16 16.75 15.76
C ASP A 329 -13.39 16.42 14.46
N ILE A 330 -12.73 15.26 14.42
CA ILE A 330 -11.82 14.89 13.33
C ILE A 330 -12.39 13.77 12.47
N TYR A 331 -13.06 12.79 13.09
CA TYR A 331 -13.53 11.56 12.44
C TYR A 331 -15.02 11.35 12.61
N ARG A 332 -15.62 10.68 11.63
CA ARG A 332 -17.02 10.22 11.63
C ARG A 332 -17.08 8.77 11.19
N VAL A 333 -17.89 7.97 11.89
CA VAL A 333 -18.18 6.58 11.55
C VAL A 333 -19.58 6.50 10.98
N TRP A 334 -19.68 6.00 9.75
CA TRP A 334 -20.94 5.77 9.06
C TRP A 334 -21.31 4.30 9.13
N CYS A 335 -22.61 4.02 9.22
CA CYS A 335 -23.22 2.70 9.05
C CYS A 335 -24.30 2.84 7.97
N ALA A 336 -24.16 2.10 6.88
CA ALA A 336 -25.12 2.08 5.79
C ALA A 336 -25.63 0.65 5.58
N ASN A 337 -26.95 0.49 5.48
CA ASN A 337 -27.58 -0.83 5.34
C ASN A 337 -28.21 -0.96 3.96
N LEU A 338 -28.02 -2.12 3.33
CA LEU A 338 -28.59 -2.45 2.03
C LEU A 338 -30.08 -2.75 2.14
#